data_AF-D2TSY8-F1
#
_entry.id   AF-D2TSY8-F1
#
_cell.length_a   1.000
_cell.length_b   1.000
_cell.length_c   1.000
_cell.angle_alpha   90.00
_cell.angle_beta   90.00
_cell.angle_gamma   90.00
#
_symmetry.space_group_name_H-M   'P 1'
#
loop_
_entity.id
_entity.type
_entity.pdbx_description
1 polymer ?
#
loop_
_entity_poly.entity_id
_entity_poly.type
_entity_poly.pdbx_seq_one_letter_code
_entity_poly.pdbx_strand_id
1 'polypeptide(L)'
;MAIGQRITGSARALAAIKAQDGTPDWNLIERLLKEWQPDEIIVGLPLNMDGTEQPLTARARKFANRIHGRFGVTVTLHDERLSTVEARSGLFEQGGYRALNKGKIDSASAVIILESYFEQGY
;
A
#
# COMPACT_ATOMS: atom_id res chain seq x y z
N MET A 1 0.55 -3.19 -5.08
CA MET A 1 -0.36 -3.97 -4.21
C MET A 1 0.44 -5.14 -3.66
N ALA A 2 0.12 -5.61 -2.45
CA ALA A 2 0.76 -6.77 -1.85
C ALA A 2 -0.28 -7.61 -1.10
N ILE A 3 0.04 -8.88 -0.87
CA ILE A 3 -0.67 -9.75 0.06
C ILE A 3 0.34 -10.35 1.03
N GLY A 4 -0.04 -10.51 2.30
CA GLY A 4 0.83 -11.03 3.32
C GLY A 4 0.09 -11.95 4.27
N GLN A 5 0.86 -12.74 5.02
CA GLN A 5 0.34 -13.64 6.03
C GLN A 5 0.95 -13.29 7.37
N ARG A 6 0.08 -13.05 8.35
CA ARG A 6 0.49 -12.57 9.67
C ARG A 6 1.35 -13.59 10.44
N ILE A 7 1.14 -14.88 10.19
CA ILE A 7 1.85 -15.98 10.88
C ILE A 7 3.34 -15.97 10.56
N THR A 8 3.71 -15.70 9.31
CA THR A 8 5.10 -15.68 8.85
C THR A 8 5.69 -14.27 8.83
N GLY A 9 4.86 -13.24 9.00
CA GLY A 9 5.27 -11.84 8.85
C GLY A 9 5.73 -11.49 7.43
N SER A 10 5.42 -12.33 6.44
CA SER A 10 5.91 -12.15 5.07
C SER A 10 4.85 -11.54 4.17
N ALA A 11 5.30 -10.73 3.20
CA ALA A 11 4.45 -10.18 2.15
C ALA A 11 4.98 -10.53 0.75
N ARG A 12 4.08 -10.56 -0.21
CA ARG A 12 4.37 -10.81 -1.62
C ARG A 12 3.72 -9.73 -2.48
N ALA A 13 4.51 -9.16 -3.39
CA ALA A 13 4.00 -8.21 -4.37
C ALA A 13 2.97 -8.88 -5.29
N LEU A 14 1.85 -8.18 -5.50
CA LEU A 14 0.85 -8.49 -6.51
C LEU A 14 0.83 -7.37 -7.56
N ALA A 15 0.23 -7.63 -8.71
CA ALA A 15 0.10 -6.63 -9.76
C ALA A 15 -0.57 -5.35 -9.22
N ALA A 16 0.05 -4.20 -9.50
CA ALA A 16 -0.50 -2.91 -9.09
C ALA A 16 -1.86 -2.65 -9.78
N ILE A 17 -2.83 -2.21 -8.98
CA ILE A 17 -4.11 -1.72 -9.50
C ILE A 17 -3.87 -0.33 -10.06
N LYS A 18 -4.08 -0.15 -11.37
CA LYS A 18 -3.99 1.17 -11.99
C LYS A 18 -5.23 1.97 -11.62
N ALA A 19 -5.03 3.19 -11.13
CA ALA A 19 -6.08 4.18 -10.99
C ALA A 19 -6.08 5.13 -12.18
N GLN A 20 -7.26 5.47 -12.69
CA GLN A 20 -7.47 6.55 -13.66
C GLN A 20 -8.04 7.74 -12.89
N ASP A 21 -7.37 8.89 -12.93
CA ASP A 21 -7.75 10.12 -12.20
C ASP A 21 -8.06 9.91 -10.70
N GLY A 22 -7.28 9.04 -10.05
CA GLY A 22 -7.45 8.71 -8.63
C GLY A 22 -8.64 7.79 -8.33
N THR A 23 -9.30 7.25 -9.36
CA THR A 23 -10.35 6.25 -9.23
C THR A 23 -9.80 4.89 -9.68
N PRO A 24 -9.72 3.89 -8.80
CA PRO A 24 -9.35 2.54 -9.18
C PRO A 24 -10.52 1.81 -9.82
N ASP A 25 -10.22 0.73 -10.54
CA ASP A 25 -11.25 -0.20 -10.98
C ASP A 25 -11.83 -0.96 -9.77
N TRP A 26 -13.04 -0.55 -9.37
CA TRP A 26 -13.74 -1.15 -8.23
C TRP A 26 -14.15 -2.60 -8.48
N ASN A 27 -14.39 -3.01 -9.73
CA ASN A 27 -14.73 -4.40 -10.05
C ASN A 27 -13.50 -5.30 -9.86
N LEU A 28 -12.33 -4.79 -10.20
CA LEU A 28 -11.07 -5.50 -9.94
C LEU A 28 -10.83 -5.65 -8.42
N ILE A 29 -11.02 -4.59 -7.64
CA ILE A 29 -10.90 -4.66 -6.17
C ILE A 29 -11.89 -5.68 -5.61
N GLU A 30 -13.15 -5.66 -6.02
CA GLU A 30 -14.17 -6.60 -5.56
C GLU A 30 -13.78 -8.05 -5.85
N ARG A 31 -13.28 -8.34 -7.06
CA ARG A 31 -12.79 -9.67 -7.43
C ARG A 31 -11.65 -10.12 -6.53
N LEU A 32 -10.67 -9.24 -6.29
CA LEU A 32 -9.52 -9.54 -5.43
C LEU A 32 -9.94 -9.79 -3.97
N LEU A 33 -10.89 -9.02 -3.44
CA LEU A 33 -11.41 -9.25 -2.08
C LEU A 33 -12.14 -10.59 -1.96
N LYS A 34 -12.90 -10.98 -2.99
CA LYS A 34 -13.58 -12.28 -3.03
C LYS A 34 -12.61 -13.45 -3.20
N GLU A 35 -11.55 -13.26 -3.98
CA GLU A 35 -10.53 -14.27 -4.25
C GLU A 35 -9.64 -14.51 -3.02
N TRP A 36 -9.13 -13.44 -2.41
CA TRP A 36 -8.14 -13.54 -1.34
C TRP A 36 -8.72 -13.52 0.07
N GLN A 37 -9.98 -13.08 0.23
CA GLN A 37 -10.69 -13.01 1.51
C GLN A 37 -9.83 -12.49 2.67
N PRO A 38 -9.23 -11.29 2.54
CA PRO A 38 -8.34 -10.77 3.56
C PRO A 38 -9.10 -10.45 4.85
N ASP A 39 -8.50 -10.74 6.00
CA ASP A 39 -9.03 -10.34 7.32
C ASP A 39 -9.06 -8.81 7.47
N GLU A 40 -8.07 -8.13 6.88
CA GLU A 40 -7.85 -6.69 7.00
C GLU A 40 -7.14 -6.15 5.76
N ILE A 41 -7.45 -4.89 5.40
CA ILE A 41 -6.77 -4.17 4.33
C ILE A 41 -5.92 -3.06 4.92
N ILE A 42 -4.66 -3.00 4.51
CA ILE A 42 -3.74 -1.94 4.89
C ILE A 42 -3.61 -0.93 3.75
N VAL A 43 -3.84 0.35 4.06
CA VAL A 43 -3.65 1.46 3.14
C VAL A 43 -2.56 2.36 3.71
N GLY A 44 -1.49 2.57 2.95
CA GLY A 44 -0.42 3.47 3.37
C GLY A 44 -0.90 4.93 3.49
N LEU A 45 -0.45 5.58 4.56
CA LEU A 45 -0.74 6.96 4.91
C LEU A 45 0.54 7.79 4.71
N PRO A 46 0.68 8.46 3.56
CA PRO A 46 1.88 9.23 3.28
C PRO A 46 1.84 10.49 4.14
N LEU A 47 2.78 10.63 5.07
CA LEU A 47 2.98 11.81 5.92
C LEU A 47 4.35 12.42 5.66
N ASN A 48 4.53 13.70 5.99
CA ASN A 48 5.84 14.34 6.00
C ASN A 48 6.69 13.78 7.15
N MET A 49 8.01 13.98 7.11
CA MET A 49 8.92 13.44 8.16
C MET A 49 8.60 13.96 9.57
N ASP A 50 8.08 15.17 9.68
CA ASP A 50 7.61 15.78 10.94
C ASP A 50 6.24 15.27 11.40
N GLY A 51 5.62 14.35 10.66
CA GLY A 51 4.28 13.81 10.94
C GLY A 51 3.12 14.64 10.38
N THR A 52 3.40 15.76 9.72
CA THR A 52 2.33 16.59 9.13
C THR A 52 1.72 15.96 7.89
N GLU A 53 0.46 16.29 7.61
CA GLU A 53 -0.25 15.81 6.43
C GLU A 53 0.25 16.53 5.16
N GLN A 54 0.17 15.82 4.03
CA GLN A 54 0.46 16.32 2.68
C GLN A 54 -0.77 16.14 1.79
N PRO A 55 -0.84 16.78 0.60
CA PRO A 55 -2.01 16.68 -0.27
C PRO A 55 -2.43 15.24 -0.63
N LEU A 56 -1.46 14.31 -0.66
CA LEU A 56 -1.71 12.89 -0.92
C LEU A 56 -2.33 12.16 0.28
N THR A 57 -2.09 12.59 1.51
CA THR A 57 -2.66 12.01 2.75
C THR A 57 -4.17 12.01 2.70
N ALA A 58 -4.77 13.14 2.30
CA ALA A 58 -6.22 13.27 2.18
C ALA A 58 -6.79 12.31 1.11
N ARG A 59 -6.05 12.04 0.03
CA ARG A 59 -6.47 11.09 -1.01
C ARG A 59 -6.40 9.65 -0.51
N ALA A 60 -5.36 9.30 0.23
CA ALA A 60 -5.22 7.98 0.86
C ALA A 60 -6.35 7.70 1.86
N ARG A 61 -6.66 8.66 2.76
CA ARG A 61 -7.80 8.55 3.69
C ARG A 61 -9.13 8.37 2.96
N LYS A 62 -9.38 9.17 1.90
CA LYS A 62 -10.60 9.03 1.09
C LYS A 62 -10.68 7.66 0.42
N PHE A 63 -9.57 7.14 -0.07
CA PHE A 63 -9.53 5.81 -0.67
C PHE A 63 -9.84 4.70 0.35
N ALA A 64 -9.22 4.73 1.52
CA ALA A 64 -9.50 3.81 2.62
C ALA A 64 -10.99 3.82 3.02
N ASN A 65 -11.55 5.02 3.22
CA ASN A 65 -12.97 5.18 3.56
C ASN A 65 -13.90 4.63 2.45
N ARG A 66 -13.54 4.80 1.18
CA ARG A 66 -14.33 4.26 0.06
C ARG A 66 -14.29 2.73 0.02
N ILE A 67 -13.14 2.12 0.29
CA ILE A 67 -13.04 0.65 0.40
C ILE A 67 -13.93 0.15 1.52
N HIS A 68 -13.78 0.72 2.72
CA HIS A 68 -14.57 0.35 3.89
C HIS A 68 -16.08 0.52 3.62
N GLY A 69 -16.51 1.68 3.14
CA GLY A 69 -17.92 1.97 2.88
C GLY A 69 -18.53 1.13 1.75
N ARG A 70 -17.73 0.70 0.75
CA ARG A 70 -18.24 -0.08 -0.38
C ARG A 70 -18.29 -1.57 -0.11
N PHE A 71 -17.34 -2.11 0.65
CA PHE A 71 -17.16 -3.55 0.80
C PHE A 71 -17.36 -4.04 2.25
N GLY A 72 -17.48 -3.14 3.23
CA GLY A 72 -17.70 -3.49 4.64
C GLY A 72 -16.48 -4.12 5.33
N VAL A 73 -15.33 -4.17 4.65
CA VAL A 73 -14.08 -4.74 5.15
C VAL A 73 -13.37 -3.79 6.11
N THR A 74 -12.61 -4.35 7.06
CA THR A 74 -11.74 -3.57 7.95
C THR A 74 -10.60 -2.96 7.14
N VAL A 75 -10.39 -1.65 7.26
CA VAL A 75 -9.33 -0.93 6.59
C VAL A 75 -8.53 -0.14 7.61
N THR A 76 -7.22 -0.39 7.68
CA THR A 76 -6.30 0.30 8.58
C THR A 76 -5.34 1.17 7.79
N LEU A 77 -5.13 2.38 8.27
CA LEU A 77 -4.15 3.32 7.72
C LEU A 77 -2.81 3.10 8.40
N HIS A 78 -1.75 2.86 7.63
CA HIS A 78 -0.40 2.63 8.15
C HIS A 78 0.52 3.80 7.83
N ASP A 79 1.24 4.29 8.82
CA ASP A 79 2.17 5.41 8.65
C ASP A 79 3.38 5.02 7.80
N GLU A 80 3.55 5.66 6.64
CA GLU A 80 4.64 5.37 5.71
C GLU A 80 5.98 6.01 6.09
N ARG A 81 6.07 6.85 7.15
CA ARG A 81 7.30 7.58 7.51
C ARG A 81 8.49 6.67 7.82
N LEU A 82 8.22 5.49 8.37
CA LEU A 82 9.24 4.51 8.74
C LEU A 82 9.62 3.56 7.59
N SER A 83 8.97 3.67 6.41
CA SER A 83 9.48 3.05 5.19
C SER A 83 10.67 3.86 4.68
N THR A 84 11.81 3.67 5.34
CA THR A 84 12.96 4.57 5.37
C THR A 84 13.42 5.07 4.00
N VAL A 85 14.06 6.23 4.03
CA VAL A 85 14.92 6.74 2.94
C VAL A 85 15.84 5.66 2.41
N GLU A 86 16.32 4.72 3.23
CA GLU A 86 17.13 3.57 2.84
C GLU A 86 16.38 2.51 2.02
N ALA A 87 15.11 2.20 2.35
CA ALA A 87 14.28 1.32 1.52
C ALA A 87 13.99 1.95 0.15
N ARG A 88 13.75 3.28 0.11
CA ARG A 88 13.64 4.04 -1.14
C ARG A 88 14.99 4.19 -1.86
N SER A 89 16.11 4.35 -1.13
CA SER A 89 17.46 4.51 -1.67
C SER A 89 17.98 3.20 -2.25
N GLY A 90 17.73 2.05 -1.62
CA GLY A 90 18.05 0.74 -2.17
C GLY A 90 17.28 0.42 -3.45
N LEU A 91 16.00 0.82 -3.54
CA LEU A 91 15.22 0.77 -4.79
C LEU A 91 15.77 1.73 -5.87
N PHE A 92 16.30 2.88 -5.46
CA PHE A 92 16.91 3.88 -6.35
C PHE A 92 18.30 3.42 -6.85
N GLU A 93 19.10 2.80 -5.98
CA GLU A 93 20.45 2.27 -6.25
C GLU A 93 20.43 1.01 -7.09
N GLN A 94 19.46 0.10 -6.89
CA GLN A 94 19.35 -1.13 -7.67
C GLN A 94 18.84 -0.93 -9.11
N GLY A 95 18.39 0.28 -9.48
CA GLY A 95 17.67 0.47 -10.75
C GLY A 95 17.86 1.78 -11.49
N GLY A 96 18.38 2.83 -10.83
CA GLY A 96 18.48 4.18 -11.38
C GLY A 96 17.17 4.71 -11.99
N TYR A 97 17.27 5.81 -12.73
CA TYR A 97 16.15 6.38 -13.52
C TYR A 97 15.58 5.41 -14.58
N ARG A 98 16.15 4.21 -14.80
CA ARG A 98 15.70 3.22 -15.79
C ARG A 98 14.83 2.11 -15.21
N ALA A 99 14.70 1.98 -13.89
CA ALA A 99 13.77 1.07 -13.23
C ALA A 99 12.32 1.61 -13.13
N LEU A 100 12.03 2.71 -13.83
CA LEU A 100 10.73 3.38 -14.00
C LEU A 100 9.63 2.56 -14.70
N ASN A 101 9.63 1.23 -14.59
CA ASN A 101 8.36 0.51 -14.72
C ASN A 101 7.56 0.83 -13.46
N LYS A 102 6.83 1.96 -13.49
CA LYS A 102 6.05 2.54 -12.39
C LYS A 102 5.27 1.48 -11.60
N GLY A 103 4.69 0.49 -12.30
CA GLY A 103 3.96 -0.61 -11.65
C GLY A 103 4.79 -1.59 -10.80
N LYS A 104 6.09 -1.79 -11.08
CA LYS A 104 6.99 -2.61 -10.24
C LYS A 104 7.37 -1.88 -8.95
N ILE A 105 7.65 -0.57 -9.05
CA ILE A 105 7.95 0.29 -7.90
C ILE A 105 6.71 0.37 -6.99
N ASP A 106 5.53 0.60 -7.56
CA ASP A 106 4.26 0.69 -6.81
C ASP A 106 3.91 -0.60 -6.05
N SER A 107 4.38 -1.75 -6.53
CA SER A 107 4.14 -3.05 -5.88
C SER A 107 5.17 -3.36 -4.80
N ALA A 108 6.42 -2.93 -4.99
CA ALA A 108 7.46 -3.03 -3.97
C ALA A 108 7.15 -2.16 -2.74
N SER A 109 6.69 -0.92 -2.95
CA SER A 109 6.27 -0.05 -1.83
C SER A 109 5.13 -0.67 -1.02
N ALA A 110 4.18 -1.35 -1.67
CA ALA A 110 3.08 -2.02 -0.97
C ALA A 110 3.54 -3.20 -0.10
N VAL A 111 4.61 -3.91 -0.50
CA VAL A 111 5.22 -4.98 0.31
C VAL A 111 5.86 -4.38 1.56
N ILE A 112 6.66 -3.33 1.39
CA ILE A 112 7.35 -2.65 2.50
C ILE A 112 6.35 -2.11 3.53
N ILE A 113 5.25 -1.50 3.07
CA ILE A 113 4.19 -1.01 3.96
C ILE A 113 3.59 -2.17 4.77
N LEU A 114 3.33 -3.30 4.13
CA LEU A 114 2.69 -4.45 4.77
C LEU A 114 3.64 -5.16 5.76
N GLU A 115 4.91 -5.31 5.41
CA GLU A 115 5.94 -5.84 6.30
C GLU A 115 6.16 -4.92 7.49
N SER A 116 6.27 -3.60 7.25
CA SER A 116 6.36 -2.61 8.32
C SER A 116 5.15 -2.64 9.26
N TYR A 117 3.95 -2.87 8.72
CA TYR A 117 2.75 -3.07 9.52
C TYR A 117 2.82 -4.34 10.37
N PHE A 118 3.35 -5.45 9.85
CA PHE A 118 3.56 -6.66 10.63
C PHE A 118 4.65 -6.48 11.72
N GLU A 119 5.72 -5.76 11.43
CA GLU A 119 6.82 -5.46 12.37
C GLU A 119 6.38 -4.54 13.50
N GLN A 120 5.54 -3.54 13.19
CA GLN A 120 4.94 -2.66 14.19
C GLN A 120 3.84 -3.37 15.00
N GLY A 121 3.51 -4.62 14.64
CA GLY A 121 2.44 -5.38 15.24
C GLY A 121 1.09 -4.69 15.04
N TYR A 122 0.00 -5.02 15.71
CA TYR A 122 -0.06 -5.42 17.12
C TYR A 122 0.85 -4.61 18.02
#